data_AF-A0A4V6APG9-F1
#
_entry.id   AF-A0A4V6APG9-F1
#
_cell.length_a   1.000
_cell.length_b   1.000
_cell.length_c   1.000
_cell.angle_alpha   90.00
_cell.angle_beta   90.00
_cell.angle_gamma   90.00
#
_symmetry.space_group_name_H-M   'P 1'
#
loop_
_entity.id
_entity.type
_entity.pdbx_description
1 polymer ?
#
loop_
_entity_poly.entity_id
_entity_poly.type
_entity_poly.pdbx_seq_one_letter_code
_entity_poly.pdbx_strand_id
1 'polypeptide(L)'
;MSPPASPRFFTHREVACHCTKDSCWVLQGTRVYDVTAFLRMHPGGEALILRRSGKDVSQELEGPPHRHSENARRWMEQYYIGELETDTEQAQRLASLLIVTQLVNQVTEVVIPFLVDRFISAPHRTEHKDDPQEDKFRNQSTLPAFPGLFAEYIELLVQFGYLSLFSCVYPLTAVLLLINNLTEIRSDAYKMCKLFRKPFSSPVANMGVWQIAFEVLSFVSVVSNCWLLLLSPWLQARFQEGGMSSTNILLLAVLAEHVLILVKVILAVLIPDEPDWIRKKREHIEYTSMQALRQQKLQPEES
;
A
#
# COMPACT_ATOMS: atom_id res chain seq x y z
N MET A 1 34.46 6.36 19.83
CA MET A 1 33.87 5.60 18.71
C MET A 1 32.50 6.20 18.47
N SER A 2 32.34 6.97 17.41
CA SER A 2 31.03 7.48 17.00
C SER A 2 30.13 6.29 16.61
N PRO A 3 28.82 6.32 16.88
CA PRO A 3 27.92 5.26 16.43
C PRO A 3 28.03 5.13 14.90
N PRO A 4 27.88 3.93 14.32
CA PRO A 4 27.83 3.80 12.87
C PRO A 4 26.64 4.65 12.39
N ALA A 5 26.94 5.72 11.67
CA ALA A 5 25.91 6.53 11.02
C ALA A 5 25.13 5.58 10.10
N SER A 6 23.81 5.58 10.22
CA SER A 6 22.93 4.84 9.32
C SER A 6 23.35 5.13 7.87
N PRO A 7 23.56 4.09 7.04
CA PRO A 7 24.08 4.26 5.68
C PRO A 7 23.15 5.18 4.89
N ARG A 8 23.75 6.11 4.15
CA ARG A 8 23.01 7.02 3.27
C ARG A 8 22.61 6.24 2.02
N PHE A 9 21.41 6.48 1.49
CA PHE A 9 20.91 5.79 0.32
C PHE A 9 20.91 6.72 -0.88
N PHE A 10 21.37 6.22 -2.02
CA PHE A 10 21.52 6.98 -3.25
C PHE A 10 20.74 6.31 -4.39
N THR A 11 20.22 7.12 -5.32
CA THR A 11 19.58 6.57 -6.52
C THR A 11 20.58 6.35 -7.65
N HIS A 12 20.31 5.41 -8.57
CA HIS A 12 21.14 5.23 -9.76
C HIS A 12 21.35 6.53 -10.56
N ARG A 13 20.30 7.37 -10.66
CA ARG A 13 20.39 8.67 -11.35
C ARG A 13 21.32 9.64 -10.63
N GLU A 14 21.26 9.68 -9.31
CA GLU A 14 22.15 10.52 -8.51
C GLU A 14 23.61 10.10 -8.71
N VAL A 15 23.91 8.81 -8.56
CA VAL A 15 25.27 8.29 -8.74
C VAL A 15 25.79 8.54 -10.17
N ALA A 16 24.92 8.43 -11.18
CA ALA A 16 25.29 8.70 -12.57
C ALA A 16 25.67 10.17 -12.85
N CYS A 17 25.20 11.13 -12.04
CA CYS A 17 25.57 12.54 -12.16
C CYS A 17 27.01 12.81 -11.69
N HIS A 18 27.57 11.92 -10.85
CA HIS A 18 28.93 12.04 -10.33
C HIS A 18 29.94 11.39 -11.26
N CYS A 19 30.06 11.96 -12.47
CA CYS A 19 30.86 11.42 -13.57
C CYS A 19 32.05 12.30 -14.00
N THR A 20 32.44 13.31 -13.21
CA THR A 20 33.49 14.28 -13.55
C THR A 20 34.76 14.08 -12.72
N LYS A 21 35.85 14.77 -13.08
CA LYS A 21 37.12 14.72 -12.34
C LYS A 21 37.00 15.25 -10.91
N ASP A 22 36.14 16.24 -10.72
CA ASP A 22 35.91 16.89 -9.43
C ASP A 22 34.78 16.23 -8.64
N SER A 23 34.09 15.24 -9.24
CA SER A 23 33.04 14.46 -8.60
C SER A 23 32.86 13.13 -9.31
N CYS A 24 33.52 12.08 -8.80
CA CYS A 24 33.61 10.77 -9.41
C CYS A 24 33.19 9.69 -8.43
N TRP A 25 32.00 9.13 -8.64
CA TRP A 25 31.49 8.02 -7.84
C TRP A 25 31.48 6.73 -8.65
N VAL A 26 31.59 5.60 -7.95
CA VAL A 26 31.53 4.26 -8.56
C VAL A 26 30.69 3.33 -7.68
N LEU A 27 30.14 2.29 -8.31
CA LEU A 27 29.34 1.27 -7.64
C LEU A 27 30.12 -0.04 -7.53
N GLN A 28 29.92 -0.78 -6.45
CA GLN A 28 30.30 -2.19 -6.35
C GLN A 28 29.12 -2.97 -5.79
N GLY A 29 28.34 -3.61 -6.67
CA GLY A 29 27.05 -4.19 -6.29
C GLY A 29 26.10 -3.10 -5.80
N THR A 30 25.66 -3.18 -4.54
CA THR A 30 24.79 -2.17 -3.92
C THR A 30 25.57 -1.01 -3.28
N ARG A 31 26.89 -1.09 -3.15
CA ARG A 31 27.67 -0.10 -2.42
C ARG A 31 28.11 1.06 -3.29
N VAL A 32 28.02 2.28 -2.75
CA VAL A 32 28.40 3.53 -3.42
C VAL A 32 29.68 4.08 -2.81
N TYR A 33 30.63 4.44 -3.67
CA TYR A 33 31.94 4.94 -3.27
C TYR A 33 32.26 6.27 -3.94
N ASP A 34 32.72 7.25 -3.16
CA ASP A 34 33.26 8.50 -3.67
C ASP A 34 34.78 8.40 -3.85
N VAL A 35 35.19 8.09 -5.07
CA VAL A 35 36.60 7.90 -5.43
C VAL A 35 37.24 9.17 -5.99
N THR A 36 36.60 10.34 -5.83
CA THR A 36 37.10 11.63 -6.35
C THR A 36 38.53 11.92 -5.89
N ALA A 37 38.80 11.75 -4.59
CA ALA A 37 40.13 11.97 -4.04
C ALA A 37 41.15 10.90 -4.48
N PHE A 38 40.68 9.69 -4.80
CA PHE A 38 41.52 8.57 -5.20
C PHE A 38 41.92 8.60 -6.68
N LEU A 39 41.15 9.28 -7.53
CA LEU A 39 41.37 9.36 -8.98
C LEU A 39 42.82 9.58 -9.40
N ARG A 40 43.51 10.53 -8.75
CA ARG A 40 44.90 10.90 -9.06
C ARG A 40 45.93 9.92 -8.51
N MET A 41 45.53 9.08 -7.55
CA MET A 41 46.38 8.10 -6.89
C MET A 41 46.24 6.69 -7.49
N HIS A 42 45.30 6.50 -8.42
CA HIS A 42 45.04 5.20 -9.02
C HIS A 42 46.24 4.72 -9.88
N PRO A 43 46.88 3.58 -9.55
CA PRO A 43 48.07 3.09 -10.26
C PRO A 43 47.83 2.76 -11.74
N GLY A 44 46.60 2.43 -12.12
CA GLY A 44 46.20 2.19 -13.51
C GLY A 44 45.88 3.46 -14.31
N GLY A 45 45.96 4.64 -13.67
CA GLY A 45 45.66 5.93 -14.28
C GLY A 45 44.22 6.38 -14.10
N GLU A 46 44.04 7.70 -14.06
CA GLU A 46 42.76 8.40 -13.82
C GLU A 46 41.68 8.05 -14.87
N ALA A 47 42.11 7.90 -16.13
CA ALA A 47 41.22 7.69 -17.27
C ALA A 47 40.42 6.39 -17.19
N LEU A 48 40.92 5.36 -16.49
CA LEU A 48 40.22 4.08 -16.34
C LEU A 48 39.02 4.21 -15.41
N ILE A 49 39.18 4.90 -14.27
CA ILE A 49 38.09 5.13 -13.32
C ILE A 49 37.08 6.10 -13.93
N LEU A 50 37.53 7.20 -14.55
CA LEU A 50 36.65 8.18 -15.19
C LEU A 50 35.75 7.59 -16.28
N ARG A 51 36.19 6.58 -17.02
CA ARG A 51 35.36 5.89 -18.02
C ARG A 51 34.22 5.07 -17.40
N ARG A 52 34.34 4.72 -16.13
CA ARG A 52 33.41 3.90 -15.36
C ARG A 52 32.75 4.68 -14.22
N SER A 53 32.96 5.98 -14.16
CA SER A 53 32.27 6.84 -13.19
C SER A 53 30.76 6.76 -13.39
N GLY A 54 30.03 6.75 -12.28
CA GLY A 54 28.59 6.53 -12.26
C GLY A 54 28.12 5.11 -12.58
N LYS A 55 29.04 4.12 -12.68
CA LYS A 55 28.73 2.73 -13.05
C LYS A 55 29.28 1.72 -12.05
N ASP A 56 28.81 0.47 -12.16
CA ASP A 56 29.33 -0.67 -11.40
C ASP A 56 30.70 -1.10 -11.94
N VAL A 57 31.68 -1.20 -11.04
CA VAL A 57 33.08 -1.57 -11.29
C VAL A 57 33.43 -2.96 -10.74
N SER A 58 32.44 -3.75 -10.33
CA SER A 58 32.64 -5.10 -9.77
C SER A 58 33.42 -6.00 -10.72
N GLN A 59 33.10 -5.96 -12.02
CA GLN A 59 33.83 -6.74 -13.03
C GLN A 59 35.28 -6.26 -13.19
N GLU A 60 35.53 -4.94 -13.16
CA GLU A 60 36.88 -4.38 -13.26
C GLU A 60 37.75 -4.70 -12.03
N LEU A 61 37.15 -4.80 -10.85
CA LEU A 61 37.82 -5.26 -9.63
C LEU A 61 38.23 -6.74 -9.73
N GLU A 62 37.43 -7.56 -10.42
CA GLU A 62 37.69 -9.00 -10.58
C GLU A 62 38.54 -9.34 -11.82
N GLY A 63 38.57 -8.46 -12.83
CA GLY A 63 39.38 -8.55 -14.05
C GLY A 63 38.68 -9.32 -15.18
N PRO A 64 39.17 -9.23 -16.46
CA PRO A 64 40.44 -8.66 -16.94
C PRO A 64 40.48 -7.12 -17.13
N PRO A 65 41.66 -6.45 -17.18
CA PRO A 65 43.01 -6.98 -17.44
C PRO A 65 43.88 -7.36 -16.21
N HIS A 66 43.52 -6.95 -15.00
CA HIS A 66 44.17 -7.43 -13.77
C HIS A 66 43.14 -7.54 -12.66
N ARG A 67 43.34 -8.49 -11.74
CA ARG A 67 42.47 -8.68 -10.58
C ARG A 67 43.01 -7.86 -9.41
N HIS A 68 42.16 -7.05 -8.80
CA HIS A 68 42.53 -6.26 -7.63
C HIS A 68 42.70 -7.18 -6.40
N SER A 69 43.72 -6.89 -5.58
CA SER A 69 44.00 -7.63 -4.35
C SER A 69 42.98 -7.33 -3.24
N GLU A 70 42.87 -8.20 -2.24
CA GLU A 70 42.02 -7.95 -1.07
C GLU A 70 42.38 -6.67 -0.31
N ASN A 71 43.66 -6.28 -0.34
CA ASN A 71 44.10 -5.01 0.25
C ASN A 71 43.57 -3.80 -0.52
N ALA A 72 43.47 -3.89 -1.86
CA ALA A 72 42.85 -2.85 -2.68
C ALA A 72 41.35 -2.72 -2.39
N ARG A 73 40.64 -3.84 -2.20
CA ARG A 73 39.23 -3.84 -1.75
C ARG A 73 39.08 -3.17 -0.39
N ARG A 74 39.93 -3.51 0.59
CA ARG A 74 39.92 -2.85 1.91
C ARG A 74 40.22 -1.36 1.85
N TRP A 75 41.07 -0.93 0.94
CA TRP A 75 41.34 0.50 0.71
C TRP A 75 40.12 1.22 0.13
N MET A 76 39.39 0.58 -0.78
CA MET A 76 38.16 1.12 -1.36
C MET A 76 37.09 1.40 -0.29
N GLU A 77 37.02 0.61 0.78
CA GLU A 77 36.09 0.83 1.90
C GLU A 77 36.27 2.18 2.61
N GLN A 78 37.43 2.84 2.50
CA GLN A 78 37.64 4.18 3.05
C GLN A 78 36.84 5.26 2.30
N TYR A 79 36.44 4.96 1.06
CA TYR A 79 35.70 5.85 0.17
C TYR A 79 34.20 5.53 0.16
N TYR A 80 33.74 4.61 1.01
CA TYR A 80 32.33 4.24 1.11
C TYR A 80 31.49 5.43 1.61
N ILE A 81 30.43 5.76 0.86
CA ILE A 81 29.52 6.85 1.22
C ILE A 81 28.08 6.37 1.52
N GLY A 82 27.73 5.14 1.12
CA GLY A 82 26.42 4.57 1.38
C GLY A 82 26.02 3.42 0.45
N GLU A 83 24.73 3.09 0.45
CA GLU A 83 24.14 2.03 -0.39
C GLU A 83 23.28 2.63 -1.50
N LEU A 84 23.08 1.85 -2.55
CA LEU A 84 22.21 2.13 -3.66
C LEU A 84 20.80 1.68 -3.30
N GLU A 85 19.83 2.57 -3.43
CA GLU A 85 18.45 2.25 -3.13
C GLU A 85 17.91 1.27 -4.17
N THR A 86 17.49 0.09 -3.72
CA THR A 86 16.84 -0.91 -4.58
C THR A 86 15.35 -0.62 -4.71
N ASP A 87 14.73 -0.97 -5.84
CA ASP A 87 13.29 -0.78 -6.06
C ASP A 87 12.44 -1.48 -4.97
N THR A 88 12.94 -2.61 -4.45
CA THR A 88 12.33 -3.34 -3.33
C THR A 88 12.40 -2.56 -2.02
N GLU A 89 13.53 -1.91 -1.72
CA GLU A 89 13.67 -1.09 -0.51
C GLU A 89 12.88 0.22 -0.61
N GLN A 90 12.79 0.82 -1.80
CA GLN A 90 11.89 1.95 -2.06
C GLN A 90 10.45 1.56 -1.79
N ALA A 91 9.99 0.43 -2.32
CA ALA A 91 8.64 -0.05 -2.09
C ALA A 91 8.37 -0.37 -0.60
N GLN A 92 9.34 -0.95 0.13
CA GLN A 92 9.25 -1.16 1.58
C GLN A 92 9.18 0.16 2.36
N ARG A 93 9.96 1.17 1.94
CA ARG A 93 9.94 2.50 2.56
C ARG A 93 8.64 3.22 2.31
N LEU A 94 8.14 3.21 1.08
CA LEU A 94 6.86 3.82 0.75
C LEU A 94 5.71 3.11 1.49
N ALA A 95 5.70 1.77 1.48
CA ALA A 95 4.71 1.00 2.24
C ALA A 95 4.78 1.31 3.75
N SER A 96 5.97 1.35 4.34
CA SER A 96 6.13 1.63 5.77
C SER A 96 5.79 3.08 6.13
N LEU A 97 6.19 4.08 5.34
CA LEU A 97 5.78 5.48 5.52
C LEU A 97 4.27 5.64 5.47
N LEU A 98 3.62 4.98 4.52
CA LEU A 98 2.17 5.09 4.33
C LEU A 98 1.40 4.39 5.46
N ILE A 99 1.88 3.24 5.93
CA ILE A 99 1.33 2.56 7.12
C ILE A 99 1.52 3.42 8.37
N VAL A 100 2.70 4.04 8.54
CA VAL A 100 2.97 4.96 9.65
C VAL A 100 2.04 6.17 9.59
N THR A 101 1.81 6.74 8.40
CA THR A 101 0.84 7.84 8.26
C THR A 101 -0.59 7.39 8.58
N GLN A 102 -0.98 6.15 8.26
CA GLN A 102 -2.27 5.61 8.65
C GLN A 102 -2.41 5.49 10.17
N LEU A 103 -1.38 4.99 10.84
CA LEU A 103 -1.33 4.91 12.31
C LEU A 103 -1.38 6.29 12.97
N VAL A 104 -0.71 7.29 12.38
CA VAL A 104 -0.76 8.68 12.86
C VAL A 104 -2.16 9.26 12.68
N ASN A 105 -2.77 9.07 11.50
CA ASN A 105 -4.13 9.52 11.23
C ASN A 105 -5.13 8.92 12.24
N GLN A 106 -4.98 7.63 12.57
CA GLN A 106 -5.78 6.99 13.61
C GLN A 106 -5.64 7.60 14.99
N VAL A 107 -4.41 7.87 15.41
CA VAL A 107 -4.18 8.54 16.69
C VAL A 107 -4.86 9.91 16.69
N THR A 108 -4.76 10.66 15.60
CA THR A 108 -5.43 11.97 15.51
C THR A 108 -6.95 11.86 15.52
N GLU A 109 -7.51 10.82 14.90
CA GLU A 109 -8.95 10.65 14.75
C GLU A 109 -9.63 10.10 16.01
N VAL A 110 -8.93 9.31 16.81
CA VAL A 110 -9.45 8.75 18.06
C VAL A 110 -9.11 9.64 19.26
N VAL A 111 -7.86 10.03 19.38
CA VAL A 111 -7.35 10.67 20.61
C VAL A 111 -7.76 12.14 20.65
N ILE A 112 -7.73 12.86 19.52
CA ILE A 112 -8.05 14.31 19.54
C ILE A 112 -9.50 14.56 19.92
N PRO A 113 -10.53 13.93 19.31
CA PRO A 113 -11.91 14.20 19.70
C PRO A 113 -12.19 13.77 21.14
N PHE A 114 -11.59 12.67 21.61
CA PHE A 114 -11.71 12.22 22.99
C PHE A 114 -11.10 13.24 23.97
N LEU A 115 -9.89 13.74 23.69
CA LEU A 115 -9.24 14.75 24.54
C LEU A 115 -10.01 16.09 24.52
N VAL A 116 -10.52 16.50 23.36
CA VAL A 116 -11.33 17.72 23.23
C VAL A 116 -12.64 17.58 24.01
N ASP A 117 -13.40 16.48 23.85
CA ASP A 117 -14.64 16.24 24.60
C ASP A 117 -14.38 16.16 26.12
N ARG A 118 -13.32 15.47 26.53
CA ARG A 118 -12.99 15.25 27.95
C ARG A 118 -12.46 16.47 28.67
N PHE A 119 -11.62 17.29 28.01
CA PHE A 119 -10.89 18.37 28.66
C PHE A 119 -11.35 19.77 28.25
N ILE A 120 -11.91 19.96 27.05
CA ILE A 120 -12.32 21.26 26.53
C ILE A 120 -13.85 21.44 26.59
N SER A 121 -14.63 20.40 26.26
CA SER A 121 -16.11 20.48 26.23
C SER A 121 -16.79 20.17 27.57
N ALA A 122 -16.05 19.61 28.55
CA ALA A 122 -16.56 19.29 29.89
C ALA A 122 -17.16 20.46 30.71
N PRO A 123 -16.74 21.74 30.58
CA PRO A 123 -17.30 22.83 31.40
C PRO A 123 -18.69 23.33 30.99
N HIS A 124 -19.21 22.93 29.81
CA HIS A 124 -20.47 23.46 29.26
C HIS A 124 -21.67 22.51 29.33
N ARG A 125 -21.52 21.29 29.85
CA ARG A 125 -22.64 20.39 30.16
C ARG A 125 -23.15 20.62 31.58
N THR A 126 -23.71 21.80 31.83
CA THR A 126 -24.63 21.98 32.96
C THR A 126 -25.96 21.34 32.57
N GLU A 127 -26.14 20.06 32.91
CA GLU A 127 -27.43 19.37 32.81
C GLU A 127 -28.41 20.06 33.76
N HIS A 128 -29.45 20.71 33.21
CA HIS A 128 -30.53 21.25 34.03
C HIS A 128 -31.53 20.11 34.23
N LYS A 129 -31.80 19.75 35.49
CA LYS A 129 -32.61 18.56 35.85
C LYS A 129 -34.08 18.63 35.42
N ASP A 130 -34.50 19.73 34.80
CA ASP A 130 -35.92 20.06 34.64
C ASP A 130 -36.57 19.39 33.41
N ASP A 131 -35.81 19.06 32.34
CA ASP A 131 -36.31 18.22 31.23
C ASP A 131 -35.19 17.44 30.47
N PRO A 132 -35.09 16.11 30.65
CA PRO A 132 -34.13 15.25 29.95
C PRO A 132 -34.33 15.16 28.42
N GLN A 133 -35.53 15.46 27.88
CA GLN A 133 -35.76 15.45 26.44
C GLN A 133 -35.23 16.72 25.80
N GLU A 134 -35.52 17.88 26.37
CA GLU A 134 -35.04 19.18 25.88
C GLU A 134 -33.50 19.25 25.87
N ASP A 135 -32.85 18.76 26.93
CA ASP A 135 -31.38 18.69 26.99
C ASP A 135 -30.80 17.75 25.92
N LYS A 136 -31.49 16.66 25.55
CA LYS A 136 -31.07 15.80 24.42
C LYS A 136 -31.16 16.52 23.08
N PHE A 137 -32.24 17.27 22.84
CA PHE A 137 -32.41 18.04 21.61
C PHE A 137 -31.37 19.16 21.51
N ARG A 138 -31.13 19.89 22.61
CA ARG A 138 -30.12 20.95 22.66
C ARG A 138 -28.72 20.39 22.42
N ASN A 139 -28.38 19.28 23.07
CA ASN A 139 -27.10 18.59 22.86
C ASN A 139 -26.91 18.05 21.43
N GLN A 140 -27.98 17.61 20.76
CA GLN A 140 -27.86 17.25 19.34
C GLN A 140 -27.70 18.48 18.46
N SER A 141 -28.39 19.60 18.75
CA SER A 141 -28.33 20.79 17.92
C SER A 141 -26.93 21.41 17.79
N THR A 142 -26.09 21.22 18.79
CA THR A 142 -24.71 21.73 18.82
C THR A 142 -23.72 20.85 18.07
N LEU A 143 -24.07 19.59 17.77
CA LEU A 143 -23.19 18.67 17.05
C LEU A 143 -23.20 18.94 15.53
N PRO A 144 -22.06 18.74 14.84
CA PRO A 144 -22.00 18.83 13.39
C PRO A 144 -22.88 17.77 12.70
N ALA A 145 -23.29 18.07 11.46
CA ALA A 145 -23.97 17.07 10.62
C ALA A 145 -22.98 15.98 10.18
N PHE A 146 -23.46 14.74 10.04
CA PHE A 146 -22.65 13.65 9.52
C PHE A 146 -22.32 13.89 8.03
N PRO A 147 -21.04 13.93 7.63
CA PRO A 147 -20.65 14.30 6.27
C PRO A 147 -20.91 13.19 5.22
N GLY A 148 -21.27 11.98 5.65
CA GLY A 148 -21.49 10.82 4.79
C GLY A 148 -20.34 9.82 4.87
N LEU A 149 -20.47 8.71 4.13
CA LEU A 149 -19.55 7.55 4.21
C LEU A 149 -18.37 7.61 3.23
N PHE A 150 -18.25 8.66 2.42
CA PHE A 150 -17.23 8.71 1.37
C PHE A 150 -15.80 8.63 1.94
N ALA A 151 -15.50 9.39 2.99
CA ALA A 151 -14.19 9.37 3.63
C ALA A 151 -13.86 7.99 4.22
N GLU A 152 -14.84 7.39 4.91
CA GLU A 152 -14.70 6.06 5.52
C GLU A 152 -14.39 4.98 4.46
N TYR A 153 -15.07 5.02 3.31
CA TYR A 153 -14.80 4.07 2.22
C TYR A 153 -13.47 4.33 1.51
N ILE A 154 -13.05 5.59 1.31
CA ILE A 154 -11.74 5.91 0.74
C ILE A 154 -10.64 5.33 1.62
N GLU A 155 -10.76 5.47 2.93
CA GLU A 155 -9.79 4.92 3.86
C GLU A 155 -9.64 3.41 3.70
N LEU A 156 -10.75 2.67 3.70
CA LEU A 156 -10.75 1.22 3.51
C LEU A 156 -10.17 0.81 2.14
N LEU A 157 -10.49 1.55 1.08
CA LEU A 157 -9.98 1.30 -0.26
C LEU A 157 -8.46 1.48 -0.32
N VAL A 158 -7.95 2.55 0.30
CA VAL A 158 -6.50 2.83 0.37
C VAL A 158 -5.78 1.73 1.16
N GLN A 159 -6.32 1.31 2.30
CA GLN A 159 -5.77 0.20 3.08
C GLN A 159 -5.75 -1.12 2.30
N PHE A 160 -6.83 -1.44 1.58
CA PHE A 160 -6.87 -2.60 0.70
C PHE A 160 -5.86 -2.49 -0.43
N GLY A 161 -5.65 -1.30 -0.99
CA GLY A 161 -4.59 -1.01 -1.95
C GLY A 161 -3.21 -1.38 -1.41
N TYR A 162 -2.88 -0.94 -0.20
CA TYR A 162 -1.58 -1.26 0.41
C TYR A 162 -1.37 -2.76 0.61
N LEU A 163 -2.39 -3.43 1.13
CA LEU A 163 -2.33 -4.87 1.32
C LEU A 163 -2.18 -5.61 -0.01
N SER A 164 -3.03 -5.29 -0.99
CA SER A 164 -3.10 -6.04 -2.24
C SER A 164 -1.89 -5.75 -3.14
N LEU A 165 -1.46 -4.50 -3.30
CA LEU A 165 -0.39 -4.11 -4.23
C LEU A 165 1.02 -4.43 -3.73
N PHE A 166 1.25 -4.40 -2.40
CA PHE A 166 2.60 -4.45 -1.83
C PHE A 166 2.82 -5.59 -0.82
N SER A 167 1.90 -6.55 -0.72
CA SER A 167 2.02 -7.68 0.22
C SER A 167 3.30 -8.51 0.03
N CYS A 168 3.76 -8.71 -1.21
CA CYS A 168 5.00 -9.44 -1.50
C CYS A 168 6.25 -8.72 -0.98
N VAL A 169 6.17 -7.39 -0.81
CA VAL A 169 7.30 -6.54 -0.43
C VAL A 169 7.35 -6.35 1.09
N TYR A 170 6.18 -6.22 1.74
CA TYR A 170 6.08 -6.05 3.18
C TYR A 170 4.98 -6.95 3.80
N PRO A 171 5.30 -8.21 4.16
CA PRO A 171 4.32 -9.17 4.67
C PRO A 171 3.65 -8.76 5.99
N LEU A 172 4.31 -7.92 6.80
CA LEU A 172 3.75 -7.40 8.06
C LEU A 172 2.55 -6.46 7.84
N THR A 173 2.33 -5.97 6.62
CA THR A 173 1.19 -5.10 6.25
C THR A 173 -0.15 -5.68 6.73
N ALA A 174 -0.37 -6.98 6.52
CA ALA A 174 -1.64 -7.62 6.87
C ALA A 174 -1.93 -7.56 8.38
N VAL A 175 -0.91 -7.78 9.21
CA VAL A 175 -1.06 -7.75 10.68
C VAL A 175 -1.29 -6.33 11.18
N LEU A 176 -0.56 -5.35 10.62
CA LEU A 176 -0.71 -3.95 10.99
C LEU A 176 -2.10 -3.41 10.61
N LEU A 177 -2.58 -3.73 9.40
CA LEU A 177 -3.92 -3.35 8.96
C LEU A 177 -5.02 -4.07 9.74
N LEU A 178 -4.79 -5.31 10.17
CA LEU A 178 -5.74 -6.01 11.05
C LEU A 178 -5.90 -5.27 12.38
N ILE A 179 -4.80 -4.89 13.03
CA ILE A 179 -4.84 -4.12 14.27
C ILE A 179 -5.54 -2.78 14.04
N ASN A 180 -5.21 -2.10 12.94
CA ASN A 180 -5.86 -0.85 12.54
C ASN A 180 -7.38 -1.00 12.39
N ASN A 181 -7.85 -2.03 11.69
CA ASN A 181 -9.28 -2.25 11.47
C ASN A 181 -10.04 -2.66 12.75
N LEU A 182 -9.37 -3.34 13.68
CA LEU A 182 -9.95 -3.65 14.99
C LEU A 182 -10.18 -2.39 15.83
N THR A 183 -9.26 -1.42 15.74
CA THR A 183 -9.47 -0.11 16.37
C THR A 183 -10.48 0.74 15.61
N GLU A 184 -10.50 0.65 14.27
CA GLU A 184 -11.40 1.44 13.40
C GLU A 184 -12.88 1.17 13.70
N ILE A 185 -13.25 -0.10 13.87
CA ILE A 185 -14.63 -0.47 14.20
C ILE A 185 -15.12 0.27 15.47
N ARG A 186 -14.22 0.55 16.42
CA ARG A 186 -14.55 1.25 17.66
C ARG A 186 -14.48 2.76 17.52
N SER A 187 -13.51 3.29 16.76
CA SER A 187 -13.42 4.73 16.46
C SER A 187 -14.63 5.20 15.67
N ASP A 188 -15.00 4.51 14.59
CA ASP A 188 -16.18 4.82 13.76
C ASP A 188 -17.47 4.80 14.57
N ALA A 189 -17.64 3.76 15.40
CA ALA A 189 -18.79 3.67 16.29
C ALA A 189 -18.85 4.88 17.23
N TYR A 190 -17.71 5.32 17.76
CA TYR A 190 -17.63 6.52 18.61
C TYR A 190 -17.94 7.80 17.81
N LYS A 191 -17.35 7.97 16.61
CA LYS A 191 -17.62 9.09 15.69
C LYS A 191 -19.13 9.24 15.47
N MET A 192 -19.81 8.16 15.08
CA MET A 192 -21.26 8.18 14.80
C MET A 192 -22.12 8.38 16.06
N CYS A 193 -21.68 7.89 17.23
CA CYS A 193 -22.49 7.94 18.45
C CYS A 193 -22.31 9.22 19.27
N LYS A 194 -21.15 9.88 19.20
CA LYS A 194 -20.78 10.98 20.10
C LYS A 194 -20.39 12.27 19.40
N LEU A 195 -19.84 12.20 18.18
CA LEU A 195 -19.30 13.38 17.49
C LEU A 195 -20.27 14.00 16.49
N PHE A 196 -21.14 13.19 15.87
CA PHE A 196 -22.08 13.68 14.86
C PHE A 196 -23.53 13.61 15.31
N ARG A 197 -24.36 14.46 14.72
CA ARG A 197 -25.82 14.32 14.76
C ARG A 197 -26.25 13.03 14.08
N LYS A 198 -27.35 12.46 14.56
CA LYS A 198 -27.96 11.26 13.98
C LYS A 198 -28.24 11.48 12.48
N PRO A 199 -27.64 10.69 11.57
CA PRO A 199 -27.89 10.82 10.14
C PRO A 199 -29.27 10.26 9.77
N PHE A 200 -29.81 10.72 8.64
CA PHE A 200 -31.00 10.13 8.04
C PHE A 200 -30.62 8.83 7.32
N SER A 201 -31.37 7.75 7.58
CA SER A 201 -31.14 6.47 6.93
C SER A 201 -31.69 6.49 5.50
N SER A 202 -30.82 6.30 4.51
CA SER A 202 -31.22 6.03 3.13
C SER A 202 -31.26 4.53 2.89
N PRO A 203 -32.33 3.97 2.30
CA PRO A 203 -32.36 2.55 1.96
C PRO A 203 -31.34 2.27 0.85
N VAL A 204 -30.37 1.42 1.14
CA VAL A 204 -29.32 1.00 0.20
C VAL A 204 -29.25 -0.52 0.18
N ALA A 205 -29.09 -1.10 -1.02
CA ALA A 205 -29.04 -2.55 -1.21
C ALA A 205 -27.60 -3.09 -1.24
N ASN A 206 -26.62 -2.26 -1.60
CA ASN A 206 -25.22 -2.62 -1.75
C ASN A 206 -24.33 -1.39 -1.53
N MET A 207 -23.01 -1.59 -1.59
CA MET A 207 -22.02 -0.50 -1.44
C MET A 207 -21.81 0.33 -2.71
N GLY A 208 -22.54 0.06 -3.80
CA GLY A 208 -22.49 0.84 -5.04
C GLY A 208 -21.12 0.82 -5.73
N VAL A 209 -20.64 2.00 -6.12
CA VAL A 209 -19.40 2.20 -6.90
C VAL A 209 -18.14 1.64 -6.23
N TRP A 210 -18.17 1.47 -4.91
CA TRP A 210 -17.04 0.93 -4.16
C TRP A 210 -16.73 -0.51 -4.57
N GLN A 211 -17.73 -1.34 -4.90
CA GLN A 211 -17.50 -2.70 -5.40
C GLN A 211 -16.58 -2.71 -6.62
N ILE A 212 -16.89 -1.85 -7.59
CA ILE A 212 -16.10 -1.71 -8.80
C ILE A 212 -14.69 -1.21 -8.47
N ALA A 213 -14.56 -0.26 -7.54
CA ALA A 213 -13.26 0.25 -7.12
C ALA A 213 -12.36 -0.84 -6.50
N PHE A 214 -12.89 -1.66 -5.57
CA PHE A 214 -12.17 -2.78 -4.96
C PHE A 214 -11.81 -3.86 -6.00
N GLU A 215 -12.71 -4.15 -6.94
CA GLU A 215 -12.45 -5.11 -8.02
C GLU A 215 -11.33 -4.66 -8.94
N VAL A 216 -11.40 -3.42 -9.44
CA VAL A 216 -10.35 -2.84 -10.30
C VAL A 216 -9.01 -2.84 -9.58
N LEU A 217 -8.98 -2.41 -8.32
CA LEU A 217 -7.74 -2.40 -7.54
C LEU A 217 -7.17 -3.81 -7.35
N SER A 218 -8.03 -4.82 -7.16
CA SER A 218 -7.62 -6.21 -7.09
C SER A 218 -7.13 -6.79 -8.43
N PHE A 219 -7.58 -6.28 -9.57
CA PHE A 219 -6.98 -6.65 -10.86
C PHE A 219 -5.59 -6.02 -11.02
N VAL A 220 -5.46 -4.72 -10.72
CA VAL A 220 -4.17 -4.02 -10.75
C VAL A 220 -3.17 -4.70 -9.82
N SER A 221 -3.62 -5.20 -8.66
CA SER A 221 -2.74 -5.88 -7.71
C SER A 221 -2.10 -7.15 -8.27
N VAL A 222 -2.80 -7.93 -9.09
CA VAL A 222 -2.21 -9.12 -9.72
C VAL A 222 -1.04 -8.71 -10.61
N VAL A 223 -1.25 -7.72 -11.47
CA VAL A 223 -0.23 -7.20 -12.39
C VAL A 223 0.96 -6.64 -11.62
N SER A 224 0.71 -5.79 -10.62
CA SER A 224 1.77 -5.18 -9.80
C SER A 224 2.63 -6.23 -9.08
N ASN A 225 2.03 -7.25 -8.45
CA ASN A 225 2.80 -8.27 -7.75
C ASN A 225 3.60 -9.16 -8.71
N CYS A 226 3.05 -9.52 -9.88
CA CYS A 226 3.81 -10.25 -10.90
C CYS A 226 5.04 -9.46 -11.37
N TRP A 227 4.89 -8.14 -11.58
CA TRP A 227 6.01 -7.28 -11.98
C TRP A 227 7.04 -7.08 -10.85
N LEU A 228 6.59 -6.87 -9.61
CA LEU A 228 7.48 -6.76 -8.45
C LEU A 228 8.31 -8.02 -8.24
N LEU A 229 7.71 -9.20 -8.44
CA LEU A 229 8.45 -10.47 -8.39
C LEU A 229 9.48 -10.57 -9.51
N LEU A 230 9.14 -10.15 -10.74
CA LEU A 230 10.07 -10.12 -11.87
C LEU A 230 11.28 -9.20 -11.61
N LEU A 231 11.07 -8.07 -10.93
CA LEU A 231 12.13 -7.13 -10.56
C LEU A 231 12.97 -7.59 -9.36
N SER A 232 12.54 -8.63 -8.63
CA SER A 232 13.26 -9.10 -7.46
C SER A 232 14.66 -9.62 -7.83
N PRO A 233 15.74 -9.03 -7.28
CA PRO A 233 17.12 -9.43 -7.58
C PRO A 233 17.40 -10.89 -7.25
N TRP A 234 16.78 -11.39 -6.16
CA TRP A 234 16.89 -12.78 -5.74
C TRP A 234 16.35 -13.74 -6.81
N LEU A 235 15.20 -13.41 -7.39
CA LEU A 235 14.55 -14.25 -8.40
C LEU A 235 15.31 -14.18 -9.72
N GLN A 236 15.76 -12.98 -10.11
CA GLN A 236 16.57 -12.78 -11.32
C GLN A 236 17.89 -13.57 -11.26
N ALA A 237 18.61 -13.50 -10.14
CA ALA A 237 19.85 -14.25 -9.94
C ALA A 237 19.60 -15.77 -10.12
N ARG A 238 18.54 -16.29 -9.50
CA ARG A 238 18.23 -17.73 -9.56
C ARG A 238 17.86 -18.22 -10.96
N PHE A 239 17.19 -17.39 -11.76
CA PHE A 239 16.87 -17.72 -13.15
C PHE A 239 18.08 -17.62 -14.07
N GLN A 240 18.98 -16.65 -13.84
CA GLN A 240 20.22 -16.53 -14.59
C GLN A 240 21.18 -17.69 -14.29
N GLU A 241 21.27 -18.14 -13.04
CA GLU A 241 21.98 -19.37 -12.68
C GLU A 241 21.42 -20.61 -13.39
N GLY A 242 20.11 -20.63 -13.65
CA GLY A 242 19.44 -21.67 -14.42
C GLY A 242 19.62 -21.55 -15.94
N GLY A 243 20.40 -20.58 -16.43
CA GLY A 243 20.64 -20.35 -17.85
C GLY A 243 19.46 -19.75 -18.61
N MET A 244 18.44 -19.21 -17.93
CA MET A 244 17.32 -18.55 -18.60
C MET A 244 17.72 -17.17 -19.11
N SER A 245 17.44 -16.91 -20.39
CA SER A 245 17.55 -15.58 -20.98
C SER A 245 16.49 -14.63 -20.40
N SER A 246 16.80 -13.34 -20.32
CA SER A 246 15.89 -12.29 -19.82
C SER A 246 14.54 -12.28 -20.56
N THR A 247 14.52 -12.63 -21.84
CA THR A 247 13.28 -12.75 -22.63
C THR A 247 12.38 -13.88 -22.14
N ASN A 248 12.94 -15.04 -21.79
CA ASN A 248 12.18 -16.18 -21.30
C ASN A 248 11.62 -15.90 -19.90
N ILE A 249 12.37 -15.19 -19.05
CA ILE A 249 11.91 -14.77 -17.72
C ILE A 249 10.72 -13.81 -17.87
N LEU A 250 10.79 -12.85 -18.79
CA LEU A 250 9.69 -11.94 -19.08
C LEU A 250 8.44 -12.68 -19.59
N LEU A 251 8.60 -13.61 -20.54
CA LEU A 251 7.49 -14.42 -21.05
C LEU A 251 6.84 -15.27 -19.95
N LEU A 252 7.65 -15.84 -19.05
CA LEU A 252 7.16 -16.60 -17.91
C LEU A 252 6.36 -15.72 -16.94
N ALA A 253 6.82 -14.49 -16.66
CA ALA A 253 6.11 -13.55 -15.81
C ALA A 253 4.75 -13.14 -16.41
N VAL A 254 4.72 -12.83 -17.70
CA VAL A 254 3.46 -12.50 -18.42
C VAL A 254 2.51 -13.70 -18.44
N LEU A 255 3.02 -14.91 -18.65
CA LEU A 255 2.21 -16.14 -18.60
C LEU A 255 1.63 -16.35 -17.19
N ALA A 256 2.44 -16.21 -16.15
CA ALA A 256 1.99 -16.34 -14.77
C ALA A 256 0.91 -15.31 -14.42
N GLU A 257 1.08 -14.06 -14.87
CA GLU A 257 0.08 -13.00 -14.73
C GLU A 257 -1.26 -13.40 -15.35
N HIS A 258 -1.26 -13.84 -16.62
CA HIS A 258 -2.49 -14.24 -17.33
C HIS A 258 -3.17 -15.45 -16.67
N VAL A 259 -2.40 -16.41 -16.17
CA VAL A 259 -2.94 -17.55 -15.43
C VAL A 259 -3.62 -17.10 -14.14
N LEU A 260 -3.01 -16.19 -13.37
CA LEU A 260 -3.59 -15.67 -12.14
C LEU A 260 -4.85 -14.83 -12.41
N ILE A 261 -4.84 -14.01 -13.45
CA ILE A 261 -6.03 -13.27 -13.89
C ILE A 261 -7.15 -14.23 -14.30
N LEU A 262 -6.82 -15.28 -15.06
CA LEU A 262 -7.80 -16.29 -15.47
C LEU A 262 -8.40 -17.00 -14.25
N VAL A 263 -7.57 -17.42 -13.30
CA VAL A 263 -8.04 -18.03 -12.04
C VAL A 263 -8.97 -17.08 -11.28
N LYS A 264 -8.60 -15.79 -11.17
CA LYS A 264 -9.43 -14.76 -10.54
C LYS A 264 -10.80 -14.63 -11.22
N VAL A 265 -10.83 -14.57 -12.56
CA VAL A 265 -12.08 -14.48 -13.34
C VAL A 265 -12.93 -15.74 -13.16
N ILE A 266 -12.30 -16.92 -13.19
CA ILE A 266 -13.00 -18.20 -12.95
C ILE A 266 -13.63 -18.19 -11.56
N LEU A 267 -12.90 -17.79 -10.52
CA LEU A 267 -13.43 -17.71 -9.16
C LEU A 267 -14.59 -16.71 -9.06
N ALA A 268 -14.50 -15.56 -9.72
CA ALA A 268 -15.57 -14.56 -9.75
C ALA A 268 -16.85 -15.07 -10.44
N VAL A 269 -16.72 -15.93 -11.46
CA VAL A 269 -17.87 -16.54 -12.16
C VAL A 269 -18.44 -17.74 -11.39
N LEU A 270 -17.59 -18.51 -10.71
CA LEU A 270 -18.00 -19.71 -10.00
C LEU A 270 -18.70 -19.42 -8.66
N ILE A 271 -18.32 -18.34 -7.98
CA ILE A 271 -18.89 -17.97 -6.69
C ILE A 271 -20.13 -17.10 -6.95
N PRO A 272 -21.35 -17.56 -6.62
CA PRO A 272 -22.55 -16.76 -6.82
C PRO A 272 -22.57 -15.56 -5.86
N ASP A 273 -22.96 -14.39 -6.37
CA ASP A 273 -23.05 -13.14 -5.60
C ASP A 273 -24.03 -13.22 -4.43
N GLU A 274 -25.09 -14.03 -4.58
CA GLU A 274 -26.11 -14.24 -3.57
C GLU A 274 -26.15 -15.69 -3.07
N PRO A 275 -26.31 -15.91 -1.76
CA PRO A 275 -26.53 -17.25 -1.22
C PRO A 275 -27.87 -17.86 -1.68
N ASP A 276 -27.90 -19.19 -1.84
CA ASP A 276 -29.09 -19.91 -2.32
C ASP A 276 -30.36 -19.67 -1.48
N TRP A 277 -30.22 -19.49 -0.17
CA TRP A 277 -31.36 -19.27 0.74
C TRP A 277 -32.00 -17.88 0.54
N ILE A 278 -31.21 -16.88 0.15
CA ILE A 278 -31.71 -15.55 -0.23
C ILE A 278 -32.44 -15.64 -1.57
N ARG A 279 -31.82 -16.31 -2.56
CA ARG A 279 -32.41 -16.50 -3.89
C ARG A 279 -33.78 -17.17 -3.80
N LYS A 280 -33.87 -18.30 -3.09
CA LYS A 280 -35.14 -19.03 -2.87
C LYS A 280 -36.19 -18.17 -2.17
N LYS A 281 -35.78 -17.35 -1.20
CA LYS A 281 -36.71 -16.44 -0.50
C LYS A 281 -37.23 -15.34 -1.43
N ARG A 282 -36.38 -14.78 -2.29
CA ARG A 282 -36.79 -13.81 -3.31
C ARG A 282 -37.76 -14.45 -4.31
N GLU A 283 -37.42 -15.61 -4.84
CA GLU A 283 -38.27 -16.37 -5.77
C GLU A 283 -39.64 -16.71 -5.15
N HIS A 284 -39.69 -17.08 -3.87
CA HIS A 284 -40.94 -17.34 -3.16
C HIS A 284 -41.80 -16.06 -3.03
N ILE A 285 -41.17 -14.92 -2.70
CA ILE A 285 -41.86 -13.63 -2.61
C ILE A 285 -42.42 -13.26 -3.99
N GLU A 286 -41.62 -13.34 -5.04
CA GLU A 286 -42.04 -13.06 -6.42
C GLU A 286 -43.19 -13.97 -6.87
N TYR A 287 -43.10 -15.26 -6.58
CA TYR A 287 -44.17 -16.23 -6.87
C TYR A 287 -45.48 -15.85 -6.16
N THR A 288 -45.39 -15.51 -4.87
CA THR A 288 -46.56 -15.10 -4.08
C THR A 288 -47.18 -13.81 -4.62
N SER A 289 -46.36 -12.82 -4.98
CA SER A 289 -46.82 -11.58 -5.62
C SER A 289 -47.50 -11.83 -6.97
N MET A 290 -46.97 -12.76 -7.78
CA MET A 290 -47.62 -13.15 -9.05
C MET A 290 -48.96 -13.86 -8.83
N GLN A 291 -49.07 -14.71 -7.81
CA GLN A 291 -50.34 -15.35 -7.46
C GLN A 291 -51.38 -14.33 -7.00
N ALA A 292 -51.00 -13.38 -6.14
CA ALA A 292 -51.89 -12.31 -5.69
C ALA A 292 -52.39 -11.46 -6.87
N LEU A 293 -51.51 -11.11 -7.81
CA LEU A 293 -51.89 -10.37 -9.02
C LEU A 293 -52.86 -11.16 -9.91
N ARG A 294 -52.65 -12.48 -10.04
CA ARG A 294 -53.59 -13.34 -10.80
C ARG A 294 -54.96 -13.38 -10.13
N GLN A 295 -55.01 -13.50 -8.80
CA GLN A 295 -56.27 -13.49 -8.06
C GLN A 295 -57.00 -12.14 -8.22
N GLN A 296 -56.27 -11.02 -8.15
CA GLN A 296 -56.83 -9.70 -8.40
C GLN A 296 -57.38 -9.55 -9.82
N LYS A 297 -56.72 -10.12 -10.84
CA LYS A 297 -57.22 -10.10 -12.23
C LYS A 297 -58.44 -11.02 -12.46
N LEU A 298 -58.57 -12.08 -11.66
CA LEU A 298 -59.67 -13.04 -11.74
C LEU A 298 -60.93 -12.55 -11.01
N GLN A 299 -60.80 -11.56 -10.12
CA GLN A 299 -61.92 -10.80 -9.55
C GLN A 299 -62.07 -9.52 -10.38
N PRO A 300 -63.00 -9.46 -11.36
CA PRO A 300 -63.30 -8.20 -12.04
C PRO A 300 -63.79 -7.21 -10.98
N GLU A 301 -63.40 -5.94 -11.09
CA GLU A 301 -63.90 -4.88 -10.20
C GLU A 301 -65.43 -4.94 -10.15
N GLU A 302 -65.99 -5.38 -9.01
CA GLU A 302 -67.37 -5.09 -8.67
C GLU A 302 -67.45 -3.58 -8.40
N SER A 303 -67.65 -2.81 -9.48
CA SER A 303 -68.08 -1.40 -9.44
C SER A 303 -69.59 -1.31 -9.24
#